data_AF-A0A3N4RTL0-F1
#
_entry.id   AF-A0A3N4RTL0-F1
#
_cell.length_a   1.000
_cell.length_b   1.000
_cell.length_c   1.000
_cell.angle_alpha   90.00
_cell.angle_beta   90.00
_cell.angle_gamma   90.00
#
_symmetry.space_group_name_H-M   'P 1'
#
loop_
_entity.id
_entity.type
_entity.pdbx_description
1 polymer ?
#
loop_
_entity_poly.entity_id
_entity_poly.type
_entity_poly.pdbx_seq_one_letter_code
_entity_poly.pdbx_strand_id
1 'polypeptide(L)'
;MTTVELHLPRAAATPVTVTAETAAPGLLIHRWPDPTHPYRIAHHSGHVIGCAPTEAAARRGAELIAPLADWTRSPRELAAPPGAGGADPARVEELLQTAGCRIAARPS
;
A
#
# COMPACT_ATOMS: atom_id res chain seq x y z
N MET A 1 11.45 11.45 8.04
CA MET A 1 10.47 10.34 8.10
C MET A 1 9.35 10.76 9.01
N THR A 2 8.12 10.74 8.50
CA THR A 2 6.93 11.06 9.30
C THR A 2 6.26 9.74 9.67
N THR A 3 6.03 9.57 10.97
CA THR A 3 5.33 8.44 11.53
C THR A 3 3.85 8.77 11.65
N VAL A 4 2.96 7.90 11.18
CA VAL A 4 1.50 8.08 11.28
C VAL A 4 0.83 6.88 11.94
N GLU A 5 -0.28 7.12 12.64
CA GLU A 5 -1.15 6.07 13.17
C GLU A 5 -2.21 5.69 12.14
N LEU A 6 -2.27 4.41 11.80
CA LEU A 6 -3.22 3.88 10.81
C LEU A 6 -4.19 2.91 11.46
N HIS A 7 -5.50 3.17 11.33
CA HIS A 7 -6.57 2.30 11.83
C HIS A 7 -6.98 1.30 10.74
N LEU A 8 -6.62 0.03 10.95
CA LEU A 8 -6.84 -1.02 9.95
C LEU A 8 -8.08 -1.86 10.29
N PRO A 9 -9.08 -1.96 9.39
CA PRO A 9 -10.22 -2.84 9.59
C PRO A 9 -9.77 -4.31 9.49
N ARG A 10 -10.08 -5.12 10.50
CA ARG A 10 -9.82 -6.58 10.51
C ARG A 10 -11.17 -7.31 10.47
N ALA A 11 -11.27 -8.37 9.67
CA ALA A 11 -12.50 -9.13 9.42
C ALA A 11 -13.21 -9.74 10.66
N ALA A 12 -12.63 -9.64 11.86
CA ALA A 12 -13.23 -10.20 13.09
C ALA A 12 -12.84 -9.47 14.40
N ALA A 13 -12.22 -8.28 14.37
CA ALA A 13 -11.76 -7.62 15.60
C ALA A 13 -11.68 -6.09 15.47
N THR A 14 -11.58 -5.45 16.64
CA THR A 14 -11.29 -4.03 16.83
C THR A 14 -10.22 -3.52 15.87
N PRO A 15 -10.34 -2.27 15.37
CA PRO A 15 -9.32 -1.63 14.56
C PRO A 15 -7.96 -1.73 15.25
N VAL A 16 -6.93 -2.09 14.49
CA VAL A 16 -5.55 -2.10 15.00
C VAL A 16 -4.89 -0.80 14.59
N THR A 17 -4.33 -0.08 15.56
CA THR A 17 -3.45 1.06 15.31
C THR A 17 -2.05 0.56 15.04
N VAL A 18 -1.47 0.96 13.91
CA VAL A 18 -0.07 0.68 13.58
C VAL A 18 0.71 1.95 13.34
N THR A 19 1.99 1.90 13.69
CA THR A 19 3.01 2.87 13.31
C THR A 19 3.38 2.66 11.85
N ALA A 20 3.15 3.66 11.00
CA ALA A 20 3.48 3.60 9.59
C ALA A 20 4.40 4.75 9.16
N GLU A 21 5.18 4.52 8.12
CA GLU A 21 6.12 5.47 7.53
C GLU A 21 5.63 5.94 6.18
N THR A 22 5.68 7.25 5.92
CA THR A 22 5.40 7.78 4.59
C THR A 22 6.56 7.48 3.64
N ALA A 23 6.28 6.71 2.58
CA ALA A 23 7.23 6.44 1.50
C ALA A 23 7.10 7.46 0.36
N ALA A 24 5.87 7.87 0.06
CA ALA A 24 5.49 8.93 -0.86
C ALA A 24 4.14 9.53 -0.40
N PRO A 25 3.71 10.71 -0.89
CA PRO A 25 2.41 11.28 -0.53
C PRO A 25 1.28 10.27 -0.70
N GLY A 26 0.56 9.96 0.39
CA GLY A 26 -0.56 9.02 0.39
C GLY A 26 -0.20 7.52 0.44
N LEU A 27 1.09 7.17 0.36
CA LEU A 27 1.60 5.81 0.49
C LEU A 27 2.35 5.61 1.81
N LEU A 28 1.91 4.61 2.55
CA LEU A 28 2.40 4.23 3.86
C LEU A 28 3.03 2.85 3.84
N ILE A 29 4.05 2.66 4.66
CA ILE A 29 4.67 1.37 4.94
C ILE A 29 4.54 1.07 6.42
N HIS A 30 4.06 -0.12 6.77
CA HIS A 30 4.00 -0.54 8.16
C HIS A 30 4.29 -2.03 8.30
N ARG A 31 4.65 -2.43 9.52
CA ARG A 31 4.77 -3.85 9.87
C ARG A 31 3.39 -4.48 10.08
N TRP A 32 3.30 -5.77 9.79
CA TRP A 32 2.12 -6.60 9.98
C TRP A 32 2.53 -7.95 10.58
N PRO A 33 1.72 -8.58 11.44
CA PRO A 33 2.02 -9.87 12.05
C PRO A 33 1.85 -11.03 11.05
N ASP A 34 2.57 -10.98 9.93
CA ASP A 34 2.72 -12.04 8.95
C ASP A 34 4.22 -12.34 8.81
N PRO A 35 4.69 -13.53 9.19
CA PRO A 35 6.12 -13.83 9.21
C PRO A 35 6.72 -13.96 7.80
N THR A 36 5.91 -14.24 6.78
CA THR A 36 6.41 -14.42 5.40
C THR A 36 6.54 -13.07 4.68
N HIS A 37 5.60 -12.18 4.94
CA HIS A 37 5.62 -10.82 4.41
C HIS A 37 5.33 -9.84 5.54
N PRO A 38 6.32 -9.48 6.38
CA PRO A 38 6.07 -8.64 7.54
C PRO A 38 5.80 -7.19 7.19
N TYR A 39 5.99 -6.75 5.95
CA TYR A 39 5.79 -5.36 5.54
C TYR A 39 4.58 -5.23 4.62
N ARG A 40 3.84 -4.13 4.79
CA ARG A 40 2.68 -3.77 3.98
C ARG A 40 2.93 -2.42 3.34
N ILE A 41 2.55 -2.30 2.07
CA ILE A 41 2.40 -1.02 1.36
C ILE A 41 0.91 -0.72 1.39
N ALA A 42 0.53 0.37 2.02
CA ALA A 42 -0.86 0.75 2.23
C ALA A 42 -1.13 2.17 1.74
N HIS A 43 -2.32 2.38 1.22
CA HIS A 43 -2.88 3.70 1.05
C HIS A 43 -3.11 4.34 2.44
N HIS A 44 -3.01 5.66 2.53
CA HIS A 44 -3.22 6.40 3.78
C HIS A 44 -4.59 6.19 4.44
N SER A 45 -5.59 5.68 3.69
CA SER A 45 -6.89 5.27 4.22
C SER A 45 -6.91 3.89 4.90
N GLY A 46 -5.78 3.18 4.96
CA GLY A 46 -5.67 1.83 5.51
C GLY A 46 -5.86 0.70 4.50
N HIS A 47 -6.10 1.01 3.22
CA HIS A 47 -6.22 -0.02 2.19
C HIS A 47 -4.85 -0.57 1.83
N VAL A 48 -4.63 -1.87 2.07
CA VAL A 48 -3.38 -2.54 1.72
C VAL A 48 -3.34 -2.75 0.20
N ILE A 49 -2.27 -2.27 -0.43
CA ILE A 49 -2.01 -2.41 -1.87
C ILE A 49 -1.11 -3.62 -2.12
N GLY A 50 -0.08 -3.80 -1.28
CA GLY A 50 0.89 -4.87 -1.44
C GLY A 50 1.56 -5.31 -0.14
N CYS A 51 2.31 -6.40 -0.22
CA CYS A 51 3.12 -6.93 0.88
C CYS A 51 4.54 -7.30 0.42
N ALA A 52 5.49 -7.24 1.35
CA ALA A 52 6.90 -7.51 1.06
C ALA A 52 7.58 -8.30 2.20
N PRO A 53 8.60 -9.12 1.88
CA PRO A 53 9.38 -9.85 2.88
C PRO A 53 10.32 -8.94 3.67
N THR A 54 10.70 -7.78 3.13
CA THR A 54 11.64 -6.83 3.75
C THR A 54 11.15 -5.39 3.63
N GLU A 55 11.59 -4.52 4.54
CA GLU A 55 11.26 -3.10 4.53
C GLU A 55 11.79 -2.42 3.26
N ALA A 56 13.01 -2.78 2.85
CA ALA A 56 13.65 -2.26 1.64
C ALA A 56 12.84 -2.61 0.38
N ALA A 57 12.30 -3.83 0.29
CA ALA A 57 11.42 -4.22 -0.81
C ALA A 57 10.11 -3.43 -0.80
N ALA A 58 9.49 -3.25 0.38
CA ALA A 58 8.28 -2.42 0.51
C ALA A 58 8.52 -0.96 0.10
N ARG A 59 9.65 -0.38 0.53
CA ARG A 59 10.06 1.00 0.19
C ARG A 59 10.27 1.16 -1.31
N ARG A 60 11.05 0.27 -1.91
CA ARG A 60 11.26 0.25 -3.36
C ARG A 60 9.94 0.09 -4.13
N GLY A 61 9.05 -0.78 -3.66
CA GLY A 61 7.73 -0.98 -4.27
C GLY A 61 6.88 0.30 -4.23
N ALA A 62 6.81 0.96 -3.06
CA ALA A 62 6.10 2.22 -2.90
C ALA A 62 6.68 3.34 -3.79
N GLU A 63 8.00 3.45 -3.88
CA GLU A 63 8.69 4.42 -4.74
C GLU A 63 8.40 4.19 -6.23
N LEU A 64 8.32 2.92 -6.67
CA LEU A 64 8.00 2.59 -8.07
C LEU A 64 6.55 2.91 -8.44
N ILE A 65 5.59 2.69 -7.54
CA ILE A 65 4.16 2.96 -7.84
C ILE A 65 3.75 4.41 -7.58
N ALA A 66 4.52 5.16 -6.79
CA ALA A 66 4.27 6.57 -6.48
C ALA A 66 3.94 7.44 -7.71
N PRO A 67 4.66 7.37 -8.86
CA PRO A 67 4.36 8.21 -10.03
C PRO A 67 3.13 7.76 -10.84
N LEU A 68 2.51 6.61 -10.54
CA LEU A 68 1.40 6.09 -11.34
C LEU A 68 0.07 6.82 -11.09
N ALA A 69 -0.10 7.42 -9.93
CA ALA A 69 -1.31 8.14 -9.55
C ALA A 69 -1.05 9.10 -8.39
N ASP A 70 -2.00 9.98 -8.13
CA ASP A 70 -2.04 10.78 -6.90
C ASP A 70 -2.65 9.97 -5.76
N TRP A 71 -1.80 9.28 -5.00
CA TRP A 71 -2.20 8.42 -3.88
C TRP A 71 -2.74 9.17 -2.66
N THR A 72 -2.86 10.50 -2.72
CA THR A 72 -3.58 11.28 -1.70
C THR A 72 -5.09 11.31 -1.95
N ARG A 73 -5.54 10.89 -3.14
CA ARG A 73 -6.95 10.79 -3.51
C ARG A 73 -7.65 9.61 -2.84
N SER A 74 -8.97 9.63 -2.81
CA SER A 74 -9.73 8.52 -2.24
C SER A 74 -9.55 7.22 -3.06
N PRO A 75 -9.70 6.03 -2.44
CA PRO A 75 -9.65 4.77 -3.17
C PRO A 75 -10.65 4.68 -4.34
N ARG A 76 -11.79 5.38 -4.24
CA ARG A 76 -12.80 5.47 -5.30
C ARG A 76 -12.27 6.21 -6.53
N GLU A 77 -11.53 7.30 -6.32
CA GLU A 77 -10.90 8.06 -7.41
C GLU A 77 -9.75 7.29 -8.04
N LEU A 78 -8.97 6.58 -7.22
CA LEU A 78 -7.88 5.71 -7.71
C LEU A 78 -8.39 4.54 -8.55
N ALA A 79 -9.65 4.12 -8.36
CA ALA A 79 -10.30 3.09 -9.17
C ALA A 79 -10.87 3.60 -10.51
N ALA A 80 -10.81 4.91 -10.77
CA ALA A 80 -11.20 5.47 -12.06
C ALA A 80 -10.23 5.02 -13.18
N PRO A 81 -10.59 5.20 -14.46
CA PRO A 81 -9.65 4.94 -15.55
C PRO A 81 -8.36 5.78 -15.41
N PRO A 82 -7.19 5.29 -15.86
CA PRO A 82 -5.92 6.02 -15.73
C PRO A 82 -5.95 7.42 -16.34
N GLY A 83 -6.64 7.59 -17.48
CA GLY A 83 -6.83 8.90 -18.11
C GLY A 83 -7.67 9.90 -17.31
N ALA A 84 -8.37 9.44 -16.27
CA ALA A 84 -9.11 10.26 -15.30
C ALA A 84 -8.36 10.43 -13.96
N GLY A 85 -7.09 10.00 -13.90
CA GLY A 85 -6.25 10.09 -12.70
C GLY A 85 -6.36 8.91 -11.74
N GLY A 86 -6.91 7.77 -12.20
CA GLY A 86 -6.84 6.51 -11.46
C GLY A 86 -5.50 5.79 -11.65
N ALA A 87 -5.24 4.80 -10.80
CA ALA A 87 -4.05 3.95 -10.92
C ALA A 87 -4.35 2.75 -11.84
N ASP A 88 -3.49 2.49 -12.82
CA ASP A 88 -3.57 1.27 -13.62
C ASP A 88 -3.21 0.05 -12.75
N PRO A 89 -4.16 -0.86 -12.44
CA PRO A 89 -3.92 -1.97 -11.54
C PRO A 89 -2.89 -2.97 -12.09
N ALA A 90 -2.83 -3.17 -13.41
CA ALA A 90 -1.86 -4.09 -14.01
C ALA A 90 -0.44 -3.53 -13.90
N ARG A 91 -0.29 -2.22 -14.13
CA ARG A 91 1.02 -1.55 -13.98
C ARG A 91 1.48 -1.50 -12.53
N VAL A 92 0.56 -1.28 -11.58
CA VAL A 92 0.86 -1.35 -10.14
C VAL A 92 1.37 -2.74 -9.78
N GLU A 93 0.69 -3.80 -10.22
CA GLU A 93 1.12 -5.18 -9.96
C GLU A 93 2.52 -5.47 -10.51
N GLU A 94 2.78 -5.15 -11.78
CA GLU A 94 4.07 -5.37 -12.43
C GLU A 94 5.24 -4.69 -11.67
N LEU A 95 5.05 -3.44 -11.25
CA LEU A 95 6.06 -2.68 -10.53
C LEU A 95 6.29 -3.22 -9.11
N LEU A 96 5.23 -3.63 -8.42
CA LEU A 96 5.37 -4.29 -7.12
C LEU A 96 6.13 -5.61 -7.24
N GLN A 97 5.82 -6.43 -8.24
CA GLN A 97 6.55 -7.67 -8.51
C GLN A 97 8.03 -7.39 -8.83
N THR A 98 8.34 -6.35 -9.60
CA THR A 98 9.72 -5.90 -9.90
C THR A 98 10.50 -5.52 -8.62
N ALA A 99 9.81 -5.02 -7.60
CA ALA A 99 10.39 -4.72 -6.29
C ALA A 99 10.49 -5.95 -5.35
N GLY A 100 10.01 -7.12 -5.77
CA GLY A 100 9.90 -8.31 -4.91
C GLY A 100 8.72 -8.26 -3.94
N CYS A 101 7.72 -7.41 -4.22
CA CYS A 101 6.46 -7.34 -3.49
C CYS A 101 5.39 -8.22 -4.17
N ARG A 102 4.34 -8.53 -3.44
CA ARG A 102 3.12 -9.15 -3.97
C ARG A 102 1.94 -8.20 -3.81
N ILE A 103 0.99 -8.22 -4.74
CA ILE A 103 -0.31 -7.55 -4.56
C ILE A 103 -1.00 -8.17 -3.35
N ALA A 104 -1.57 -7.33 -2.48
CA ALA A 104 -2.43 -7.83 -1.43
C ALA A 104 -3.70 -8.40 -2.06
N ALA A 105 -4.04 -9.65 -1.74
CA ALA A 105 -5.27 -10.26 -2.23
C ALA A 105 -6.46 -9.34 -1.91
N ARG A 106 -7.36 -9.14 -2.88
CA ARG A 106 -8.58 -8.37 -2.64
C ARG A 106 -9.32 -9.00 -1.47
N PRO A 107 -9.77 -8.23 -0.46
CA PRO A 107 -10.71 -8.77 0.52
C PRO A 107 -11.94 -9.26 -0.26
N SER A 108 -12.22 -10.55 -0.10
CA SER A 108 -13.42 -11.23 -0.58
C SER A 108 -14.67 -10.65 0.05
#